data_AF-A0A445B742-F1
#
_entry.id   AF-A0A445B742-F1
#
_cell.length_a   1.000
_cell.length_b   1.000
_cell.length_c   1.000
_cell.angle_alpha   90.00
_cell.angle_beta   90.00
_cell.angle_gamma   90.00
#
_symmetry.space_group_name_H-M   'P 1'
#
loop_
_entity.id
_entity.type
_entity.pdbx_description
1 polymer ?
#
loop_
_entity_poly.entity_id
_entity_poly.type
_entity_poly.pdbx_seq_one_letter_code
_entity_poly.pdbx_strand_id
1 'polypeptide(L)' 'MKIKRSRDVVKFKVSCSKYLYTLCVFDPETADKLKQSLLLG' A
#
# COMPACT_ATOMS: atom_id res chain seq x y z
N MET A 1 3.47 6.61 -5.43
CA MET A 1 2.89 5.96 -4.23
C MET A 1 3.98 5.67 -3.20
N LYS A 2 3.68 5.71 -1.89
CA LYS A 2 4.62 5.35 -0.81
C LYS A 2 4.09 4.15 -0.04
N ILE A 3 4.90 3.12 0.17
CA ILE A 3 4.51 1.93 0.92
C ILE A 3 5.27 1.92 2.26
N LYS A 4 4.54 1.83 3.37
CA LYS A 4 5.12 1.71 4.72
C LYS A 4 4.72 0.37 5.32
N ARG A 5 5.71 -0.50 5.58
CA ARG A 5 5.51 -1.75 6.32
C ARG A 5 5.67 -1.49 7.83
N SER A 6 4.79 -2.07 8.63
CA SER A 6 4.83 -2.14 10.10
C SER A 6 4.56 -3.59 10.50
N ARG A 7 4.85 -3.99 11.74
CA ARG A 7 4.86 -5.41 12.16
C ARG A 7 3.63 -6.20 11.68
N ASP A 8 2.45 -5.61 11.84
CA ASP A 8 1.17 -6.28 11.54
C ASP A 8 0.42 -5.64 10.36
N VAL A 9 0.96 -4.58 9.74
CA VAL A 9 0.22 -3.83 8.73
C VAL A 9 1.12 -3.21 7.68
N VAL A 10 0.71 -3.35 6.43
CA VAL A 10 1.28 -2.65 5.28
C VAL A 10 0.35 -1.50 4.91
N LYS A 11 0.88 -0.27 4.89
CA LYS A 11 0.15 0.94 4.52
C LYS A 11 0.58 1.42 3.15
N PHE A 12 -0.35 1.41 2.19
CA PHE A 12 -0.17 1.98 0.86
C PHE A 12 -0.69 3.42 0.86
N LYS A 13 0.21 4.37 0.71
CA LYS A 13 -0.10 5.80 0.69
C LYS A 13 -0.07 6.31 -0.75
N VAL A 14 -1.20 6.81 -1.22
CA VAL A 14 -1.37 7.37 -2.56
C VAL A 14 -1.64 8.86 -2.42
N SER A 15 -0.71 9.67 -2.92
CA SER A 15 -0.89 11.12 -3.02
C SER A 15 -1.60 11.44 -4.33
N CYS A 16 -2.83 11.94 -4.22
CA CYS A 16 -3.56 12.55 -5.33
C CYS A 16 -3.50 14.09 -5.18
N SER A 17 -4.10 14.83 -6.12
CA SER A 17 -3.95 16.29 -6.22
C SER A 17 -4.31 17.07 -4.96
N LYS A 18 -5.25 16.58 -4.14
CA LYS A 18 -5.73 17.28 -2.94
C LYS A 18 -5.60 16.47 -1.65
N TYR A 19 -5.54 15.14 -1.75
CA TYR A 19 -5.63 14.26 -0.58
C TYR A 19 -4.61 13.11 -0.64
N LEU A 20 -4.24 12.64 0.54
CA LEU A 20 -3.42 11.46 0.75
C LEU A 20 -4.32 10.30 1.17
N TYR A 21 -4.57 9.37 0.26
CA TYR A 21 -5.30 8.15 0.56
C TYR A 21 -4.35 7.13 1.17
N THR A 22 -4.80 6.46 2.23
CA THR A 22 -4.03 5.39 2.88
C THR A 22 -4.87 4.13 2.95
N LEU A 23 -4.42 3.07 2.27
CA LEU A 23 -4.99 1.73 2.38
C LEU A 23 -4.13 0.90 3.35
N CYS A 24 -4.76 0.33 4.37
CA CYS A 24 -4.11 -0.53 5.37
C CYS A 24 -4.45 -2.00 5.06
N VAL A 25 -3.43 -2.81 4.84
CA VAL A 25 -3.58 -4.26 4.59
C VAL A 25 -2.83 -4.99 5.70
N PHE A 26 -3.52 -5.85 6.42
CA PHE A 26 -2.94 -6.60 7.55
C PHE A 26 -2.35 -7.94 7.11
N ASP A 27 -2.91 -8.52 6.05
CA ASP A 27 -2.42 -9.78 5.50
C ASP A 27 -1.15 -9.55 4.62
N PRO A 28 -0.01 -10.17 4.97
CA PRO A 28 1.25 -9.91 4.29
C PRO A 28 1.28 -10.47 2.87
N GLU A 29 0.63 -11.60 2.60
CA GLU A 29 0.58 -12.21 1.27
C GLU A 29 -0.23 -11.35 0.32
N THR A 30 -1.41 -10.92 0.75
CA THR A 30 -2.29 -10.00 0.00
C THR A 30 -1.57 -8.69 -0.25
N ALA A 31 -0.84 -8.15 0.74
CA ALA A 31 -0.07 -6.92 0.56
C ALA A 31 1.04 -7.07 -0.47
N ASP A 32 1.71 -8.22 -0.56
CA ASP A 32 2.77 -8.43 -1.55
C ASP A 32 2.21 -8.54 -2.97
N LYS A 33 1.10 -9.28 -3.14
CA LYS A 33 0.35 -9.34 -4.40
C LYS A 33 -0.11 -7.95 -4.86
N LEU A 34 -0.69 -7.17 -3.96
CA LEU A 34 -1.16 -5.81 -4.24
C LEU A 34 0.02 -4.90 -4.65
N LYS A 35 1.16 -5.03 -3.97
CA LYS A 35 2.37 -4.29 -4.30
C LYS A 35 2.87 -4.62 -5.71
N GLN A 36 2.84 -5.89 -6.12
CA GLN A 36 3.23 -6.28 -7.48
C GLN A 36 2.30 -5.68 -8.53
N SER A 37 0.98 -5.81 -8.36
CA SER A 37 0.01 -5.25 -9.30
C SER A 37 0.13 -3.72 -9.47
N LEU A 38 0.46 -3.00 -8.39
CA LEU A 38 0.58 -1.54 -8.40
C LEU A 38 1.95 -1.03 -8.91
N LEU A 39 2.98 -1.87 -8.95
CA LEU A 39 4.33 -1.51 -9.43
C LEU A 39 4.58 -1.94 -10.88
N LEU A 40 3.83 -2.93 -11.37
CA LEU A 40 3.93 -3.44 -12.73
C LEU A 40 3.03 -2.69 -13.72
N GLY A 41 2.04 -1.95 -13.22
CA GLY A 41 1.14 -1.11 -14.02
C GLY A 41 1.54 0.35 -14.09
#